data_AF-A0AAW0N207-F1
#
_entry.id   AF-A0AAW0N207-F1
#
_cell.length_a   1.000
_cell.length_b   1.000
_cell.length_c   1.000
_cell.angle_alpha   90.00
_cell.angle_beta   90.00
_cell.angle_gamma   90.00
#
_symmetry.space_group_name_H-M   'P 1'
#
loop_
_entity.id
_entity.type
_entity.pdbx_description
1 polymer ?
#
loop_
_entity_poly.entity_id
_entity_poly.type
_entity_poly.pdbx_seq_one_letter_code
_entity_poly.pdbx_strand_id
1 'polypeptide(L)'
;MCVLVCFRDASVAVPGCWTGWFDRDDPSGTGDWETLADLRRQYPGRICDRPLAIEALTTAGASVASTGNVISVYNTVSGFVCENSKQSVGYCSDYKVRFMCPVEFCYPGGTHQLLSPGCWTGWFDRDDPSGTGDWETLADLRRQYPGRICDRPLAIEALTTAGASVASTGNVISVISPVTGFVCVNTEQLLGKVCADYRVRFYCPAIFCKGQRTHQLLSPGCWTGWFDRDDPSGTGDWETLADLRRQYPGRICDRPLAIEALTTAGASVASTGNVISVYDTVSGFVCENSKQSVGYCSDYKVRFMCPVEFCYPGGCWTDWFNRDLPSGTGDWELLANIKQLFVGKVCDVPLQIEVQTAAGSGLIGNLISSISPVTGFVCVNTEQLLGKVCVDYRVRFYCPALFCKERTDRVRERESEKERKKERKRERERGGVEKGKQRKRERKARERGECEQEKREKRERGTKDRGKWRERGRERKRRKSERKEKGGLKREKGR
;
A
#
# COMPACT_ATOMS: atom_id res chain seq x y z
N MET A 1 43.50 -4.58 35.77
CA MET A 1 42.48 -3.54 35.51
C MET A 1 42.49 -3.27 34.01
N CYS A 2 41.31 -3.28 33.39
CA CYS A 2 41.09 -3.38 31.95
C CYS A 2 41.93 -2.43 31.08
N VAL A 3 42.54 -3.02 30.05
CA VAL A 3 42.80 -2.33 28.78
C VAL A 3 41.57 -2.63 27.90
N LEU A 4 40.75 -1.61 27.64
CA LEU A 4 39.86 -1.61 26.49
C LEU A 4 40.10 -0.31 25.74
N VAL A 5 40.80 -0.44 24.63
CA VAL A 5 40.97 0.60 23.62
C VAL A 5 39.63 0.75 22.92
N CYS A 6 39.00 1.92 23.01
CA CYS A 6 37.98 2.32 22.05
C CYS A 6 38.59 3.36 21.12
N PHE A 7 38.94 2.92 19.91
CA PHE A 7 39.11 3.83 18.77
C PHE A 7 37.81 4.62 18.60
N ARG A 8 37.89 5.94 18.70
CA ARG A 8 36.84 6.83 18.20
C ARG A 8 36.98 6.86 16.69
N ASP A 9 36.15 6.10 15.98
CA ASP A 9 35.98 6.29 14.56
C ASP A 9 35.42 7.68 14.28
N ALA A 10 36.14 8.41 13.44
CA ALA A 10 35.67 9.62 12.81
C ALA A 10 34.56 9.28 11.79
N SER A 11 33.72 10.28 11.51
CA SER A 11 32.80 10.35 10.35
C SER A 11 31.63 9.35 10.29
N VAL A 12 30.66 9.51 11.20
CA VAL A 12 29.25 9.28 10.84
C VAL A 12 28.66 10.66 10.53
N ALA A 13 28.39 10.96 9.26
CA ALA A 13 27.59 12.12 8.88
C ALA A 13 26.19 11.93 9.50
N VAL A 14 25.85 12.77 10.48
CA VAL A 14 24.53 12.73 11.11
C VAL A 14 23.53 13.20 10.05
N PRO A 15 22.56 12.37 9.63
CA PRO A 15 21.59 12.76 8.61
C PRO A 15 20.74 13.94 9.11
N GLY A 16 20.49 14.90 8.23
CA GLY A 16 19.75 16.12 8.53
C GLY A 16 19.15 16.75 7.28
N CYS A 17 18.30 17.76 7.45
CA CYS A 17 17.76 18.55 6.35
C CYS A 17 18.20 20.01 6.47
N TRP A 18 18.42 20.68 5.35
CA TRP A 18 18.64 22.13 5.34
C TRP A 18 17.31 22.86 5.52
N THR A 19 17.31 23.90 6.35
CA THR A 19 16.22 24.88 6.43
C THR A 19 16.12 25.68 5.12
N GLY A 20 15.09 26.52 5.01
CA GLY A 20 15.11 27.65 4.09
C GLY A 20 16.24 28.64 4.43
N TRP A 21 16.51 29.56 3.51
CA TRP A 21 17.40 30.69 3.75
C TRP A 21 16.72 31.72 4.66
N PHE A 22 17.50 32.30 5.56
CA PHE A 22 17.11 33.36 6.47
C PHE A 22 18.05 34.54 6.27
N ASP A 23 17.46 35.71 6.34
CA ASP A 23 18.08 37.02 6.14
C ASP A 23 17.28 37.96 7.04
N ARG A 24 17.96 38.57 8.01
CA ARG A 24 17.36 39.32 9.11
C ARG A 24 17.96 40.70 9.23
N ASP A 25 19.23 40.89 8.91
CA ASP A 25 19.95 42.15 9.09
C ASP A 25 20.67 42.57 7.81
N ASP A 26 20.33 43.75 7.28
CA ASP A 26 21.10 44.33 6.19
C ASP A 26 22.46 44.83 6.71
N PRO A 27 23.53 44.95 5.88
CA PRO A 27 24.88 45.37 6.28
C PRO A 27 25.02 46.83 6.75
N SER A 28 23.90 47.51 7.02
CA SER A 28 23.82 48.88 7.47
C SER A 28 24.26 49.06 8.94
N GLY A 29 24.81 50.22 9.28
CA GLY A 29 25.26 50.49 10.65
C GLY A 29 26.50 49.67 11.04
N THR A 30 26.33 48.68 11.93
CA THR A 30 27.43 47.95 12.57
C THR A 30 27.95 46.73 11.80
N GLY A 31 27.23 46.27 10.78
CA GLY A 31 27.57 45.08 10.00
C GLY A 31 26.31 44.32 9.63
N ASP A 32 26.47 43.07 9.24
CA ASP A 32 25.40 42.12 8.96
C ASP A 32 25.42 41.00 10.00
N TRP A 33 24.28 40.77 10.66
CA TRP A 33 24.11 39.99 11.88
C TRP A 33 23.01 38.93 11.77
N GLU A 34 23.37 37.81 11.15
CA GLU A 34 22.57 36.59 11.08
C GLU A 34 22.76 35.68 12.30
N THR A 35 22.53 36.23 13.50
CA THR A 35 22.72 35.47 14.75
C THR A 35 21.63 34.43 14.94
N LEU A 36 22.01 33.22 15.35
CA LEU A 36 21.06 32.11 15.52
C LEU A 36 19.98 32.42 16.57
N ALA A 37 20.33 33.18 17.61
CA ALA A 37 19.39 33.57 18.67
C ALA A 37 18.32 34.54 18.16
N ASP A 38 18.71 35.54 17.36
CA ASP A 38 17.76 36.51 16.80
C ASP A 38 16.94 35.91 15.67
N LEU A 39 17.55 35.06 14.84
CA LEU A 39 16.86 34.30 13.80
C LEU A 39 15.78 33.38 14.36
N ARG A 40 16.03 32.67 15.46
CA ARG A 40 14.98 31.88 16.13
C ARG A 40 13.87 32.72 16.74
N ARG A 41 14.19 33.94 17.18
CA ARG A 41 13.19 34.88 17.72
C ARG A 41 12.27 35.40 16.61
N GLN A 42 12.85 35.72 15.45
CA GLN A 42 12.10 36.22 14.29
C GLN A 42 11.34 35.11 13.55
N TYR A 43 11.89 33.90 13.50
CA TYR A 43 11.32 32.74 12.82
C TYR A 43 11.07 31.55 13.79
N PRO A 44 10.11 31.66 14.73
CA PRO A 44 9.85 30.62 15.72
C PRO A 44 9.53 29.26 15.10
N GLY A 45 10.21 28.20 15.57
CA GLY A 45 9.99 26.83 15.12
C GLY A 45 10.48 26.52 13.69
N ARG A 46 11.17 27.45 13.04
CA ARG A 46 11.72 27.27 11.67
C ARG A 46 13.18 26.81 11.64
N ILE A 47 13.86 26.87 12.79
CA ILE A 47 15.25 26.46 12.97
C ILE A 47 15.34 25.57 14.22
N CYS A 48 15.97 24.39 14.09
CA CYS A 48 16.18 23.45 15.19
C CYS A 48 17.03 24.03 16.31
N ASP A 49 16.85 23.50 17.53
CA ASP A 49 17.59 23.92 18.73
C ASP A 49 19.10 23.68 18.66
N ARG A 50 19.53 22.67 17.89
CA ARG A 50 20.95 22.31 17.72
C ARG A 50 21.27 22.01 16.26
N PRO A 51 21.61 23.04 15.45
CA PRO A 51 22.03 22.84 14.08
C PRO A 51 23.31 22.01 13.97
N LEU A 52 23.34 21.14 12.96
CA LEU A 52 24.45 20.28 12.61
C LEU A 52 25.47 20.98 11.70
N ALA A 53 24.99 21.88 10.83
CA ALA A 53 25.83 22.73 10.00
C ALA A 53 25.15 24.08 9.74
N ILE A 54 25.94 25.05 9.28
CA ILE A 54 25.49 26.36 8.83
C ILE A 54 26.12 26.62 7.46
N GLU A 55 25.36 27.26 6.58
CA GLU A 55 25.81 27.73 5.28
C GLU A 55 25.39 29.19 5.11
N ALA A 56 26.25 29.99 4.51
CA ALA A 56 26.04 31.41 4.25
C ALA A 56 26.40 31.74 2.79
N LEU A 57 25.59 32.58 2.17
CA LEU A 57 25.80 33.17 0.84
C LEU A 57 25.43 34.63 0.91
N THR A 58 25.89 35.45 -0.05
CA THR A 58 25.30 36.78 -0.21
C THR A 58 23.84 36.67 -0.65
N THR A 59 23.05 37.72 -0.47
CA THR A 59 21.67 37.75 -0.96
C THR A 59 21.61 37.56 -2.48
N ALA A 60 22.64 38.04 -3.20
CA ALA A 60 22.90 37.82 -4.63
C ALA A 60 23.46 36.42 -5.00
N GLY A 61 23.72 35.54 -4.03
CA GLY A 61 24.14 34.14 -4.26
C GLY A 61 25.65 33.90 -4.37
N ALA A 62 26.47 34.90 -4.11
CA ALA A 62 27.93 34.75 -4.10
C ALA A 62 28.41 34.04 -2.82
N SER A 63 29.52 33.31 -2.90
CA SER A 63 30.11 32.65 -1.74
C SER A 63 30.79 33.66 -0.81
N VAL A 64 30.79 33.38 0.50
CA VAL A 64 31.48 34.23 1.50
C VAL A 64 32.96 34.44 1.16
N ALA A 65 33.64 33.43 0.64
CA ALA A 65 35.05 33.56 0.25
C ALA A 65 35.26 34.56 -0.90
N SER A 66 34.30 34.67 -1.82
CA SER A 66 34.41 35.53 -3.01
C SER A 66 34.24 37.03 -2.71
N THR A 67 33.65 37.38 -1.56
CA THR A 67 33.42 38.78 -1.18
C THR A 67 34.67 39.45 -0.60
N GLY A 68 35.63 38.67 -0.09
CA GLY A 68 36.79 39.18 0.63
C GLY A 68 36.46 39.77 2.01
N ASN A 69 35.22 39.65 2.50
CA ASN A 69 34.88 40.13 3.85
C ASN A 69 35.50 39.24 4.94
N VAL A 70 35.95 39.88 6.02
CA VAL A 70 36.41 39.21 7.24
C VAL A 70 35.21 38.88 8.11
N ILE A 71 34.95 37.59 8.32
CA ILE A 71 33.79 37.11 9.06
C ILE A 71 34.16 36.87 10.53
N SER A 72 33.46 37.55 11.45
CA SER A 72 33.69 37.46 12.88
C SER A 72 33.16 36.14 13.47
N VAL A 73 32.00 35.69 12.99
CA VAL A 73 31.33 34.48 13.49
C VAL A 73 30.79 33.69 12.30
N TYR A 74 31.08 32.40 12.25
CA TYR A 74 30.50 31.47 11.27
C TYR A 74 30.45 30.07 11.86
N ASN A 75 29.43 29.78 12.66
CA ASN A 75 29.26 28.46 13.29
C ASN A 75 27.81 28.17 13.68
N THR A 76 27.52 26.93 14.02
CA THR A 76 26.17 26.43 14.34
C THR A 76 25.64 26.84 15.70
N VAL A 77 26.47 27.47 16.55
CA VAL A 77 26.09 27.85 17.91
C VAL A 77 25.64 29.32 17.94
N SER A 78 26.38 30.18 17.26
CA SER A 78 26.18 31.63 17.28
C SER A 78 25.51 32.15 16.01
N GLY A 79 25.62 31.44 14.87
CA GLY A 79 25.12 31.90 13.58
C GLY A 79 26.23 32.45 12.68
N PHE A 80 25.94 33.53 11.98
CA PHE A 80 26.88 34.22 11.09
C PHE A 80 26.92 35.71 11.40
N VAL A 81 28.11 36.30 11.44
CA VAL A 81 28.29 37.74 11.71
C VAL A 81 29.44 38.28 10.87
N CYS A 82 29.14 39.32 10.09
CA CYS A 82 30.11 40.19 9.48
C CYS A 82 30.05 41.57 10.16
N GLU A 83 31.16 42.02 10.74
CA GLU A 83 31.23 43.35 11.37
C GLU A 83 31.88 44.38 10.43
N ASN A 84 31.22 45.53 10.23
CA ASN A 84 31.79 46.62 9.43
C ASN A 84 33.13 47.11 10.00
N SER A 85 33.31 47.10 11.32
CA SER A 85 34.54 47.53 11.98
C SER A 85 35.76 46.63 11.72
N LYS A 86 35.54 45.41 11.21
CA LYS A 86 36.59 44.42 10.93
C LYS A 86 36.99 44.38 9.45
N GLN A 87 36.32 45.14 8.59
CA GLN A 87 36.62 45.20 7.17
C GLN A 87 37.75 46.19 6.92
N SER A 88 38.82 45.75 6.26
CA SER A 88 39.96 46.60 5.90
C SER A 88 39.64 47.52 4.72
N VAL A 89 38.69 47.12 3.87
CA VAL A 89 38.18 47.89 2.72
C VAL A 89 36.69 47.60 2.56
N GLY A 90 35.88 48.64 2.36
CA GLY A 90 34.44 48.52 2.14
C GLY A 90 33.63 48.19 3.40
N TYR A 91 32.37 47.82 3.19
CA TYR A 91 31.45 47.33 4.23
C TYR A 91 31.21 45.83 4.05
N CYS A 92 30.55 45.23 5.03
CA CYS A 92 30.02 43.89 4.87
C CYS A 92 29.11 43.81 3.64
N SER A 93 29.23 42.71 2.91
CA SER A 93 28.20 42.31 1.96
C SER A 93 26.94 41.91 2.73
N ASP A 94 25.83 41.86 2.01
CA ASP A 94 24.53 41.44 2.50
C ASP A 94 24.41 39.91 2.40
N TYR A 95 24.25 39.21 3.52
CA TYR A 95 24.29 37.76 3.64
C TYR A 95 22.97 37.15 4.11
N LYS A 96 22.72 35.93 3.62
CA LYS A 96 21.67 35.05 4.10
C LYS A 96 22.26 33.72 4.53
N VAL A 97 21.66 33.11 5.56
CA VAL A 97 22.11 31.84 6.13
C VAL A 97 21.04 30.76 6.09
N ARG A 98 21.47 29.50 6.07
CA ARG A 98 20.61 28.36 6.36
C ARG A 98 21.32 27.38 7.28
N PHE A 99 20.54 26.55 7.95
CA PHE A 99 21.02 25.61 8.95
C PHE A 99 20.65 24.19 8.56
N MET A 100 21.58 23.26 8.74
CA MET A 100 21.27 21.84 8.64
C MET A 100 20.76 21.40 10.01
N CYS A 101 19.54 20.89 10.05
CA CYS A 101 18.88 20.44 11.26
C CYS A 101 18.82 18.92 11.34
N PRO A 102 18.85 18.35 12.57
CA PRO A 102 18.61 16.93 12.77
C PRO A 102 17.26 16.52 12.17
N VAL A 103 17.17 15.29 11.66
CA VAL A 103 15.94 14.75 11.04
C VAL A 103 14.73 14.80 11.96
N GLU A 104 14.91 14.74 13.28
CA GLU A 104 13.85 14.85 14.28
C GLU A 104 13.16 16.22 14.25
N PHE A 105 13.90 17.28 13.89
CA PHE A 105 13.35 18.61 13.71
C PHE A 105 12.60 18.76 12.39
N CYS A 106 13.13 18.11 11.35
CA CYS A 106 12.54 18.14 10.01
C CYS A 106 11.17 17.45 9.94
N TYR A 107 10.90 16.52 10.87
CA TYR A 107 9.66 15.73 10.92
C TYR A 107 9.07 15.66 12.35
N PRO A 108 8.53 16.78 12.88
CA PRO A 108 8.00 16.83 14.24
C PRO A 108 6.67 16.07 14.33
N GLY A 109 6.71 14.86 14.90
CA GLY A 109 5.53 13.98 15.06
C GLY A 109 5.84 12.48 15.19
N GLY A 110 7.09 12.06 14.97
CA GLY A 110 7.51 10.66 15.15
C GLY A 110 7.87 10.35 16.60
N THR A 111 6.97 9.73 17.36
CA THR A 111 7.33 9.03 18.60
C THR A 111 8.34 7.93 18.28
N HIS A 112 9.61 8.12 18.67
CA HIS A 112 10.66 7.14 19.04
C HIS A 112 10.51 5.65 18.64
N GLN A 113 10.12 5.35 17.40
CA GLN A 113 10.14 3.97 16.89
C GLN A 113 10.67 3.86 15.46
N LEU A 114 11.52 4.77 14.99
CA LEU A 114 12.26 4.56 13.73
C LEU A 114 13.65 5.24 13.75
N LEU A 115 14.55 4.81 14.63
CA LEU A 115 15.91 4.51 14.16
C LEU A 115 15.80 3.25 13.30
N SER A 116 15.29 3.42 12.09
CA SER A 116 15.28 2.35 11.10
C SER A 116 16.54 2.55 10.26
N PRO A 117 17.52 1.63 10.28
CA PRO A 117 18.75 1.76 9.51
C PRO A 117 18.44 1.85 8.02
N GLY A 118 18.66 3.01 7.41
CA GLY A 118 18.61 3.20 5.96
C GLY A 118 19.87 2.70 5.27
N CYS A 119 19.97 2.95 3.98
CA CYS A 119 21.10 2.54 3.15
C CYS A 119 21.32 3.57 2.06
N TRP A 120 22.58 3.70 1.66
CA TRP A 120 22.91 4.37 0.42
C TRP A 120 22.58 3.46 -0.75
N THR A 121 22.00 4.03 -1.80
CA THR A 121 21.92 3.38 -3.11
C THR A 121 23.33 3.14 -3.68
N GLY A 122 23.41 2.47 -4.82
CA GLY A 122 24.59 2.58 -5.70
C GLY A 122 24.78 4.02 -6.20
N TRP A 123 25.94 4.27 -6.78
CA TRP A 123 26.21 5.52 -7.51
C TRP A 123 25.50 5.51 -8.87
N PHE A 124 25.00 6.67 -9.26
CA PHE A 124 24.36 6.95 -10.53
C PHE A 124 25.08 8.11 -11.21
N ASP A 125 25.18 8.01 -12.52
CA ASP A 125 25.93 8.89 -13.39
C ASP A 125 25.27 8.74 -14.77
N ARG A 126 24.50 9.75 -15.14
CA ARG A 126 23.59 9.76 -16.29
C ARG A 126 24.00 10.77 -17.33
N ASP A 127 24.60 11.89 -16.92
CA ASP A 127 24.90 13.03 -17.78
C ASP A 127 26.37 13.45 -17.64
N ASP A 128 27.10 13.43 -18.74
CA ASP A 128 28.47 13.99 -18.76
C ASP A 128 28.41 15.53 -18.77
N PRO A 129 29.46 16.25 -18.31
CA PRO A 129 29.52 17.72 -18.24
C PRO A 129 29.53 18.46 -19.60
N SER A 130 29.19 17.74 -20.68
CA SER A 130 29.11 18.27 -22.04
C SER A 130 27.88 19.19 -22.24
N GLY A 131 27.95 20.08 -23.22
CA GLY A 131 26.83 20.98 -23.51
C GLY A 131 26.54 21.97 -22.37
N THR A 132 25.39 21.82 -21.71
CA THR A 132 24.86 22.80 -20.73
C THR A 132 25.37 22.60 -19.30
N GLY A 133 26.00 21.47 -18.98
CA GLY A 133 26.48 21.15 -17.64
C GLY A 133 26.36 19.67 -17.36
N ASP A 134 26.32 19.30 -16.10
CA ASP A 134 26.12 17.93 -15.62
C ASP A 134 24.83 17.88 -14.77
N TRP A 135 23.91 16.99 -15.19
CA TRP A 135 22.52 16.93 -14.76
C TRP A 135 22.10 15.55 -14.22
N GLU A 136 22.48 15.30 -12.97
CA GLU A 136 22.06 14.13 -12.20
C GLU A 136 20.69 14.34 -11.51
N THR A 137 19.66 14.68 -12.29
CA THR A 137 18.32 14.97 -11.74
C THR A 137 17.64 13.69 -11.25
N LEU A 138 16.98 13.75 -10.09
CA LEU A 138 16.29 12.59 -9.51
C LEU A 138 15.20 12.04 -10.43
N ALA A 139 14.52 12.93 -11.19
CA ALA A 139 13.45 12.54 -12.10
C ALA A 139 14.00 11.72 -13.29
N ASP A 140 15.08 12.19 -13.90
CA ASP A 140 15.71 11.49 -15.03
C ASP A 140 16.43 10.22 -14.57
N LEU A 141 17.09 10.26 -13.41
CA LEU A 141 17.71 9.09 -12.79
C LEU A 141 16.69 7.99 -12.46
N ARG A 142 15.50 8.34 -11.97
CA ARG A 142 14.44 7.33 -11.78
C ARG A 142 13.86 6.80 -13.08
N ARG A 143 13.85 7.61 -14.14
CA ARG A 143 13.41 7.17 -15.48
C ARG A 143 14.41 6.17 -16.06
N GLN A 144 15.71 6.43 -15.91
CA GLN A 144 16.77 5.57 -16.42
C GLN A 144 17.04 4.35 -15.53
N TYR A 145 16.85 4.48 -14.21
CA TYR A 145 17.05 3.42 -13.22
C TYR A 145 15.79 3.15 -12.37
N PRO A 146 14.70 2.64 -12.97
CA PRO A 146 13.44 2.40 -12.26
C PRO A 146 13.61 1.49 -11.03
N GLY A 147 13.06 1.91 -9.89
CA GLY A 147 13.08 1.13 -8.65
C GLY A 147 14.45 0.99 -7.98
N ARG A 148 15.51 1.61 -8.53
CA ARG A 148 16.86 1.62 -7.94
C ARG A 148 17.07 2.75 -6.93
N ILE A 149 16.14 3.71 -6.89
CA ILE A 149 16.12 4.85 -5.97
C ILE A 149 14.74 4.89 -5.33
N CYS A 150 14.66 5.00 -4.00
CA CYS A 150 13.40 5.12 -3.27
C CYS A 150 12.62 6.38 -3.68
N ASP A 151 11.29 6.38 -3.52
CA ASP A 151 10.40 7.48 -3.92
C ASP A 151 10.63 8.79 -3.15
N ARG A 152 11.12 8.71 -1.91
CA ARG A 152 11.51 9.86 -1.09
C ARG A 152 12.90 9.62 -0.47
N PRO A 153 13.97 9.97 -1.19
CA PRO A 153 15.32 9.97 -0.64
C PRO A 153 15.38 10.92 0.55
N LEU A 154 16.12 10.51 1.57
CA LEU A 154 16.33 11.29 2.78
C LEU A 154 17.56 12.18 2.67
N ALA A 155 18.55 11.78 1.86
CA ALA A 155 19.74 12.55 1.56
C ALA A 155 20.27 12.22 0.16
N ILE A 156 21.15 13.09 -0.33
CA ILE A 156 21.93 12.89 -1.55
C ILE A 156 23.41 13.11 -1.21
N GLU A 157 24.28 12.33 -1.84
CA GLU A 157 25.71 12.57 -1.86
C GLU A 157 26.17 12.67 -3.31
N ALA A 158 27.04 13.64 -3.60
CA ALA A 158 27.64 13.85 -4.91
C ALA A 158 29.16 13.83 -4.80
N LEU A 159 29.81 13.13 -5.71
CA LEU A 159 31.26 13.11 -5.90
C LEU A 159 31.55 13.24 -7.38
N THR A 160 32.75 13.68 -7.73
CA THR A 160 33.21 13.49 -9.11
C THR A 160 33.30 11.99 -9.43
N THR A 161 33.27 11.62 -10.71
CA THR A 161 33.49 10.24 -11.14
C THR A 161 34.87 9.70 -10.70
N ALA A 162 35.86 10.60 -10.56
CA ALA A 162 37.18 10.34 -9.97
C ALA A 162 37.20 10.25 -8.43
N GLY A 163 36.08 10.50 -7.75
CA GLY A 163 35.93 10.37 -6.29
C GLY A 163 36.30 11.60 -5.46
N ALA A 164 36.64 12.73 -6.09
CA ALA A 164 36.86 14.00 -5.40
C ALA A 164 35.53 14.60 -4.91
N SER A 165 35.57 15.30 -3.76
CA SER A 165 34.38 15.97 -3.20
C SER A 165 34.02 17.21 -4.01
N VAL A 166 32.73 17.56 -4.04
CA VAL A 166 32.23 18.78 -4.70
C VAL A 166 33.03 20.01 -4.27
N ALA A 167 33.27 20.20 -2.97
CA ALA A 167 34.02 21.35 -2.46
C ALA A 167 35.45 21.46 -3.02
N SER A 168 36.12 20.33 -3.25
CA SER A 168 37.50 20.30 -3.77
C SER A 168 37.62 20.67 -5.25
N THR A 169 36.53 20.59 -6.01
CA THR A 169 36.50 20.93 -7.44
C THR A 169 36.50 22.44 -7.68
N GLY A 170 35.95 23.22 -6.75
CA GLY A 170 35.70 24.65 -6.92
C GLY A 170 34.59 24.97 -7.94
N ASN A 171 33.79 23.99 -8.38
CA ASN A 171 32.60 24.24 -9.19
C ASN A 171 31.48 24.88 -8.37
N VAL A 172 30.73 25.78 -9.00
CA VAL A 172 29.51 26.37 -8.44
C VAL A 172 28.35 25.42 -8.74
N ILE A 173 27.72 24.87 -7.70
CA ILE A 173 26.64 23.90 -7.86
C ILE A 173 25.28 24.60 -7.76
N SER A 174 24.47 24.45 -8.80
CA SER A 174 23.15 25.06 -8.91
C SER A 174 22.15 24.38 -7.97
N VAL A 175 22.17 23.03 -7.94
CA VAL A 175 21.28 22.23 -7.09
C VAL A 175 22.01 21.03 -6.51
N ILE A 176 21.85 20.78 -5.22
CA ILE A 176 22.16 19.51 -4.58
C ILE A 176 21.09 19.22 -3.51
N SER A 177 20.15 18.33 -3.84
CA SER A 177 18.97 18.06 -3.02
C SER A 177 18.44 16.65 -3.21
N PRO A 178 17.99 15.97 -2.14
CA PRO A 178 17.35 14.65 -2.25
C PRO A 178 16.00 14.68 -2.97
N VAL A 179 15.42 15.85 -3.25
CA VAL A 179 14.15 16.01 -3.97
C VAL A 179 14.36 16.23 -5.46
N THR A 180 15.39 17.00 -5.82
CA THR A 180 15.64 17.41 -7.21
C THR A 180 16.77 16.62 -7.87
N GLY A 181 17.74 16.14 -7.10
CA GLY A 181 18.98 15.54 -7.60
C GLY A 181 20.17 16.49 -7.46
N PHE A 182 21.10 16.42 -8.40
CA PHE A 182 22.27 17.28 -8.48
C PHE A 182 22.33 17.95 -9.86
N VAL A 183 22.70 19.23 -9.88
CA VAL A 183 22.83 20.02 -11.11
C VAL A 183 24.04 20.94 -10.99
N CYS A 184 24.96 20.78 -11.93
CA CYS A 184 26.03 21.73 -12.21
C CYS A 184 25.80 22.34 -13.59
N VAL A 185 25.80 23.67 -13.71
CA VAL A 185 25.56 24.36 -15.00
C VAL A 185 26.86 24.99 -15.50
N ASN A 186 27.24 24.72 -16.74
CA ASN A 186 28.51 25.21 -17.33
C ASN A 186 28.60 26.74 -17.35
N THR A 187 27.50 27.43 -17.65
CA THR A 187 27.47 28.91 -17.70
C THR A 187 27.56 29.58 -16.34
N GLU A 188 27.38 28.84 -15.25
CA GLU A 188 27.51 29.35 -13.87
C GLU A 188 28.93 29.19 -13.32
N GLN A 189 29.82 28.53 -14.05
CA GLN A 189 31.19 28.27 -13.61
C GLN A 189 32.10 29.49 -13.83
N LEU A 190 32.96 29.76 -12.85
CA LEU A 190 33.89 30.88 -12.89
C LEU A 190 35.06 30.63 -13.84
N LEU A 191 35.58 31.70 -14.43
CA LEU A 191 36.81 31.72 -15.23
C LEU A 191 36.77 30.83 -16.49
N GLY A 192 35.59 30.63 -17.08
CA GLY A 192 35.43 29.82 -18.30
C GLY A 192 35.70 28.32 -18.08
N LYS A 193 35.69 27.86 -16.83
CA LYS A 193 35.69 26.43 -16.50
C LYS A 193 34.35 25.81 -16.90
N VAL A 194 34.35 24.50 -17.09
CA VAL A 194 33.13 23.69 -17.20
C VAL A 194 32.95 22.89 -15.92
N CYS A 195 31.75 22.32 -15.75
CA CYS A 195 31.48 21.38 -14.68
C CYS A 195 32.46 20.21 -14.72
N ALA A 196 32.90 19.76 -13.55
CA ALA A 196 33.45 18.41 -13.44
C ALA A 196 32.34 17.40 -13.71
N ASP A 197 32.76 16.17 -13.96
CA ASP A 197 31.90 15.02 -14.17
C ASP A 197 31.53 14.39 -12.83
N TYR A 198 30.25 14.37 -12.47
CA TYR A 198 29.72 13.98 -11.16
C TYR A 198 28.83 12.75 -11.23
N ARG A 199 28.87 12.01 -10.13
CA ARG A 199 27.96 10.91 -9.83
C ARG A 199 27.29 11.16 -8.49
N VAL A 200 26.05 10.69 -8.36
CA VAL A 200 25.25 10.84 -7.15
C VAL A 200 24.80 9.51 -6.57
N ARG A 201 24.56 9.48 -5.26
CA ARG A 201 23.81 8.41 -4.62
C ARG A 201 22.85 8.97 -3.58
N PHE A 202 21.81 8.22 -3.30
CA PHE A 202 20.71 8.64 -2.45
C PHE A 202 20.67 7.80 -1.18
N TYR A 203 20.42 8.44 -0.05
CA TYR A 203 20.15 7.72 1.19
C TYR A 203 18.66 7.42 1.26
N CYS A 204 18.34 6.13 1.34
CA CYS A 204 16.97 5.65 1.33
C CYS A 204 16.55 5.09 2.69
N PRO A 205 15.26 5.20 3.05
CA PRO A 205 14.75 4.65 4.30
C PRO A 205 14.92 3.12 4.39
N ALA A 206 15.03 2.58 5.60
CA ALA A 206 15.23 1.15 5.85
C ALA A 206 14.27 0.21 5.12
N ILE A 207 13.03 0.66 4.87
CA ILE A 207 12.02 -0.12 4.13
C ILE A 207 12.43 -0.38 2.68
N PHE A 208 13.05 0.59 2.02
CA PHE A 208 13.66 0.43 0.70
C PHE A 208 14.87 -0.52 0.77
N CYS A 209 15.67 -0.37 1.84
CA CYS A 209 16.91 -1.10 2.02
C CYS A 209 16.73 -2.58 2.37
N LYS A 210 15.70 -2.91 3.16
CA LYS A 210 15.24 -4.28 3.38
C LYS A 210 14.63 -4.85 2.08
N GLY A 211 14.04 -3.97 1.28
CA GLY A 211 13.63 -4.19 -0.11
C GLY A 211 14.76 -4.62 -1.05
N GLN A 212 16.04 -4.40 -0.73
CA GLN A 212 17.13 -4.85 -1.59
C GLN A 212 17.42 -6.36 -1.52
N ARG A 213 16.98 -7.06 -0.46
CA ARG A 213 16.91 -8.54 -0.44
C ARG A 213 15.52 -9.08 -0.78
N THR A 214 14.53 -8.21 -0.90
CA THR A 214 13.14 -8.53 -1.24
C THR A 214 12.64 -7.67 -2.39
N HIS A 215 13.47 -7.49 -3.43
CA HIS A 215 13.09 -6.84 -4.71
C HIS A 215 11.95 -7.60 -5.42
N GLN A 216 11.46 -8.67 -4.80
CA GLN A 216 10.36 -9.51 -5.25
C GLN A 216 8.99 -9.11 -4.68
N LEU A 217 8.88 -8.18 -3.72
CA LEU A 217 7.59 -7.89 -3.04
C LEU A 217 7.17 -6.41 -2.96
N LEU A 218 7.93 -5.48 -3.54
CA LEU A 218 7.62 -4.03 -3.51
C LEU A 218 7.54 -3.38 -4.89
N SER A 219 7.67 -4.16 -5.96
CA SER A 219 7.37 -3.70 -7.30
C SER A 219 5.86 -3.86 -7.56
N PRO A 220 5.24 -3.10 -8.47
CA PRO A 220 3.86 -3.32 -8.94
C PRO A 220 3.67 -4.65 -9.70
N GLY A 221 4.52 -5.63 -9.40
CA GLY A 221 4.89 -6.72 -10.25
C GLY A 221 6.15 -7.46 -9.80
N CYS A 222 6.66 -8.34 -10.64
CA CYS A 222 7.93 -9.05 -10.45
C CYS A 222 8.71 -9.08 -11.76
N TRP A 223 10.04 -9.07 -11.65
CA TRP A 223 10.90 -9.32 -12.80
C TRP A 223 10.87 -10.80 -13.18
N THR A 224 10.79 -11.07 -14.48
CA THR A 224 11.05 -12.39 -15.03
C THR A 224 12.53 -12.77 -14.83
N GLY A 225 12.88 -14.01 -15.20
CA GLY A 225 14.27 -14.33 -15.51
C GLY A 225 14.80 -13.51 -16.70
N TRP A 226 16.11 -13.55 -16.89
CA TRP A 226 16.75 -13.04 -18.10
C TRP A 226 16.46 -13.98 -19.28
N PHE A 227 16.22 -13.41 -20.43
CA PHE A 227 16.01 -14.06 -21.72
C PHE A 227 17.04 -13.51 -22.71
N ASP A 228 17.51 -14.42 -23.55
CA ASP A 228 18.58 -14.22 -24.51
C ASP A 228 18.32 -15.26 -25.60
N ARG A 229 17.92 -14.79 -26.77
CA ARG A 229 17.37 -15.59 -27.86
C ARG A 229 18.19 -15.43 -29.13
N ASP A 230 18.78 -14.27 -29.37
CA ASP A 230 19.47 -13.93 -30.61
C ASP A 230 20.87 -13.38 -30.33
N ASP A 231 21.92 -14.10 -30.76
CA ASP A 231 23.28 -13.56 -30.71
C ASP A 231 23.42 -12.38 -31.71
N PRO A 232 24.34 -11.41 -31.50
CA PRO A 232 24.52 -10.21 -32.34
C PRO A 232 25.04 -10.46 -33.78
N SER A 233 24.96 -11.69 -34.26
CA SER A 233 25.38 -12.13 -35.58
C SER A 233 24.42 -11.68 -36.69
N GLY A 234 24.89 -11.67 -37.94
CA GLY A 234 24.04 -11.30 -39.08
C GLY A 234 23.52 -9.86 -38.99
N THR A 235 22.21 -9.70 -38.75
CA THR A 235 21.51 -8.40 -38.81
C THR A 235 21.56 -7.59 -37.52
N GLY A 236 22.01 -8.16 -36.40
CA GLY A 236 22.05 -7.51 -35.10
C GLY A 236 21.62 -8.48 -34.01
N ASP A 237 21.29 -7.93 -32.85
CA ASP A 237 20.74 -8.67 -31.71
C ASP A 237 19.26 -8.30 -31.52
N TRP A 238 18.39 -9.31 -31.55
CA TRP A 238 16.93 -9.21 -31.67
C TRP A 238 16.19 -9.93 -30.54
N GLU A 239 16.10 -9.26 -29.40
CA GLU A 239 15.34 -9.68 -28.22
C GLU A 239 13.87 -9.19 -28.27
N THR A 240 13.16 -9.54 -29.36
CA THR A 240 11.77 -9.09 -29.55
C THR A 240 10.80 -9.81 -28.61
N LEU A 241 9.85 -9.08 -28.04
CA LEU A 241 8.89 -9.64 -27.09
C LEU A 241 8.02 -10.74 -27.71
N ALA A 242 7.66 -10.60 -28.99
CA ALA A 242 6.85 -11.58 -29.70
C ALA A 242 7.59 -12.91 -29.88
N ASP A 243 8.87 -12.88 -30.26
CA ASP A 243 9.67 -14.08 -30.46
C ASP A 243 10.05 -14.71 -29.12
N LEU A 244 10.39 -13.90 -28.12
CA LEU A 244 10.65 -14.36 -26.76
C LEU A 244 9.45 -15.10 -26.15
N ARG A 245 8.22 -14.60 -26.34
CA ARG A 245 7.01 -15.32 -25.89
C ARG A 245 6.78 -16.63 -26.63
N ARG A 246 7.15 -16.70 -27.91
CA ARG A 246 7.04 -17.93 -28.71
C ARG A 246 8.03 -18.99 -28.22
N GLN A 247 9.25 -18.59 -27.88
CA GLN A 247 10.29 -19.49 -27.38
C GLN A 247 10.08 -19.87 -25.90
N TYR A 248 9.57 -18.94 -25.08
CA TYR A 248 9.33 -19.15 -23.65
C TYR A 248 7.84 -18.98 -23.27
N PRO A 249 6.93 -19.88 -23.70
CA PRO A 249 5.50 -19.76 -23.43
C PRO A 249 5.17 -19.67 -21.94
N GLY A 250 4.34 -18.69 -21.58
CA GLY A 250 3.87 -18.47 -20.20
C GLY A 250 4.94 -17.95 -19.22
N ARG A 251 6.16 -17.66 -19.69
CA ARG A 251 7.24 -17.12 -18.84
C ARG A 251 7.28 -15.59 -18.80
N ILE A 252 6.57 -14.94 -19.72
CA ILE A 252 6.44 -13.50 -19.84
C ILE A 252 4.95 -13.16 -19.90
N CYS A 253 4.50 -12.24 -19.05
CA CYS A 253 3.12 -11.73 -19.03
C CYS A 253 2.75 -11.03 -20.33
N ASP A 254 1.45 -10.93 -20.64
CA ASP A 254 0.93 -10.34 -21.87
C ASP A 254 1.17 -8.83 -22.01
N ARG A 255 1.28 -8.11 -20.88
CA ARG A 255 1.51 -6.66 -20.84
C ARG A 255 2.57 -6.32 -19.80
N PRO A 256 3.87 -6.37 -20.16
CA PRO A 256 4.94 -5.95 -19.27
C PRO A 256 4.83 -4.49 -18.88
N LEU A 257 5.21 -4.19 -17.63
CA LEU A 257 5.23 -2.86 -17.05
C LEU A 257 6.57 -2.14 -17.27
N ALA A 258 7.66 -2.91 -17.36
CA ALA A 258 8.98 -2.40 -17.68
C ALA A 258 9.81 -3.49 -18.40
N ILE A 259 10.89 -3.06 -19.03
CA ILE A 259 11.91 -3.90 -19.65
C ILE A 259 13.27 -3.43 -19.14
N GLU A 260 14.18 -4.38 -18.94
CA GLU A 260 15.58 -4.10 -18.62
C GLU A 260 16.46 -4.95 -19.54
N ALA A 261 17.53 -4.36 -20.04
CA ALA A 261 18.52 -5.00 -20.89
C ALA A 261 19.92 -4.80 -20.30
N LEU A 262 20.73 -5.85 -20.38
CA LEU A 262 22.17 -5.84 -20.06
C LEU A 262 22.88 -6.66 -21.13
N THR A 263 24.18 -6.47 -21.28
CA THR A 263 24.94 -7.44 -22.06
C THR A 263 24.93 -8.81 -21.36
N THR A 264 25.22 -9.89 -22.09
CA THR A 264 25.36 -11.22 -21.49
C THR A 264 26.46 -11.24 -20.42
N ALA A 265 27.50 -10.42 -20.59
CA ALA A 265 28.56 -10.13 -19.62
C ALA A 265 28.15 -9.22 -18.44
N GLY A 266 26.95 -8.63 -18.46
CA GLY A 266 26.39 -7.82 -17.37
C GLY A 266 26.70 -6.33 -17.42
N ALA A 267 27.24 -5.83 -18.53
CA ALA A 267 27.44 -4.40 -18.75
C ALA A 267 26.09 -3.70 -19.05
N SER A 268 26.00 -2.41 -18.74
CA SER A 268 24.81 -1.62 -19.07
C SER A 268 24.78 -1.30 -20.56
N VAL A 269 23.58 -1.15 -21.14
CA VAL A 269 23.42 -0.73 -22.53
C VAL A 269 24.20 0.54 -22.84
N ALA A 270 24.13 1.55 -21.95
CA ALA A 270 24.83 2.82 -22.13
C ALA A 270 26.35 2.66 -22.25
N SER A 271 26.96 1.78 -21.43
CA SER A 271 28.42 1.56 -21.44
C SER A 271 28.96 0.92 -22.72
N THR A 272 28.10 0.34 -23.55
CA THR A 272 28.52 -0.30 -24.81
C THR A 272 28.74 0.71 -25.95
N GLY A 273 28.11 1.88 -25.87
CA GLY A 273 28.05 2.84 -26.98
C GLY A 273 27.19 2.38 -28.18
N ASN A 274 26.48 1.25 -28.09
CA ASN A 274 25.60 0.80 -29.17
C ASN A 274 24.35 1.69 -29.31
N VAL A 275 23.95 1.94 -30.56
CA VAL A 275 22.70 2.63 -30.91
C VAL A 275 21.57 1.61 -30.91
N ILE A 276 20.64 1.76 -29.96
CA ILE A 276 19.51 0.83 -29.80
C ILE A 276 18.30 1.32 -30.59
N SER A 277 17.75 0.46 -31.43
CA SER A 277 16.64 0.79 -32.33
C SER A 277 15.28 0.63 -31.65
N VAL A 278 15.16 -0.35 -30.75
CA VAL A 278 13.95 -0.62 -29.98
C VAL A 278 14.34 -0.93 -28.54
N TYR A 279 13.68 -0.30 -27.56
CA TYR A 279 13.85 -0.60 -26.15
C TYR A 279 12.58 -0.22 -25.37
N ASP A 280 11.55 -1.04 -25.50
CA ASP A 280 10.24 -0.78 -24.89
C ASP A 280 9.50 -2.08 -24.53
N THR A 281 8.41 -1.95 -23.77
CA THR A 281 7.65 -3.08 -23.23
C THR A 281 6.66 -3.72 -24.20
N VAL A 282 6.48 -3.15 -25.38
CA VAL A 282 5.55 -3.62 -26.40
C VAL A 282 6.30 -4.45 -27.44
N SER A 283 7.45 -3.96 -27.86
CA SER A 283 8.25 -4.50 -28.94
C SER A 283 9.39 -5.38 -28.42
N GLY A 284 9.98 -5.05 -27.26
CA GLY A 284 11.15 -5.73 -26.70
C GLY A 284 12.41 -4.88 -26.81
N PHE A 285 13.52 -5.51 -27.18
CA PHE A 285 14.81 -4.85 -27.37
C PHE A 285 15.44 -5.24 -28.70
N VAL A 286 15.97 -4.27 -29.44
CA VAL A 286 16.62 -4.51 -30.73
C VAL A 286 17.83 -3.60 -30.88
N CYS A 287 18.99 -4.23 -31.12
CA CYS A 287 20.18 -3.58 -31.64
C CYS A 287 20.41 -4.03 -33.09
N GLU A 288 20.42 -3.11 -34.04
CA GLU A 288 20.67 -3.43 -35.45
C GLU A 288 22.13 -3.16 -35.82
N ASN A 289 22.81 -4.15 -36.41
CA ASN A 289 24.19 -3.98 -36.88
C ASN A 289 24.30 -2.86 -37.92
N SER A 290 23.28 -2.67 -38.77
CA SER A 290 23.26 -1.63 -39.80
C SER A 290 23.22 -0.19 -39.27
N LYS A 291 22.88 -0.01 -37.98
CA LYS A 291 22.74 1.29 -37.32
C LYS A 291 23.95 1.67 -36.47
N GLN A 292 24.93 0.78 -36.33
CA GLN A 292 26.13 1.05 -35.55
C GLN A 292 27.13 1.84 -36.39
N SER A 293 27.63 2.97 -35.84
CA SER A 293 28.64 3.79 -36.50
C SER A 293 30.04 3.19 -36.41
N VAL A 294 30.29 2.38 -35.38
CA VAL A 294 31.54 1.66 -35.13
C VAL A 294 31.21 0.30 -34.52
N GLY A 295 31.83 -0.77 -35.02
CA GLY A 295 31.65 -2.13 -34.50
C GLY A 295 30.30 -2.76 -34.84
N TYR A 296 29.97 -3.84 -34.14
CA TYR A 296 28.69 -4.55 -34.20
C TYR A 296 27.93 -4.35 -32.88
N CYS A 297 26.68 -4.77 -32.87
CA CYS A 297 25.93 -4.88 -31.62
C CYS A 297 26.67 -5.75 -30.61
N SER A 298 26.63 -5.34 -29.34
CA SER A 298 26.94 -6.22 -28.24
C SER A 298 25.85 -7.29 -28.11
N ASP A 299 26.18 -8.35 -27.39
CA ASP A 299 25.28 -9.45 -27.08
C ASP A 299 24.46 -9.13 -25.81
N TYR A 300 23.15 -9.01 -25.94
CA TYR A 300 22.23 -8.56 -24.90
C TYR A 300 21.26 -9.63 -24.45
N LYS A 301 20.92 -9.55 -23.16
CA LYS A 301 19.83 -10.29 -22.54
C LYS A 301 18.84 -9.31 -21.94
N VAL A 302 17.55 -9.65 -22.00
CA VAL A 302 16.46 -8.84 -21.49
C VAL A 302 15.67 -9.54 -20.40
N ARG A 303 15.02 -8.75 -19.55
CA ARG A 303 13.96 -9.24 -18.66
C ARG A 303 12.84 -8.23 -18.58
N PHE A 304 11.67 -8.72 -18.19
CA PHE A 304 10.43 -7.95 -18.17
C PHE A 304 9.86 -7.88 -16.76
N MET A 305 9.35 -6.71 -16.37
CA MET A 305 8.58 -6.57 -15.14
C MET A 305 7.12 -6.88 -15.45
N CYS A 306 6.57 -7.90 -14.79
CA CYS A 306 5.20 -8.35 -15.01
C CYS A 306 4.27 -7.96 -13.87
N PRO A 307 2.98 -7.69 -14.13
CA PRO A 307 2.01 -7.33 -13.09
C PRO A 307 1.91 -8.38 -11.97
N VAL A 308 1.50 -7.95 -10.77
CA VAL A 308 1.42 -8.82 -9.59
C VAL A 308 0.54 -10.05 -9.82
N GLU A 309 -0.50 -9.94 -10.65
CA GLU A 309 -1.42 -11.02 -10.97
C GLU A 309 -0.74 -12.17 -11.73
N PHE A 310 0.25 -11.84 -12.56
CA PHE A 310 1.07 -12.83 -13.25
C PHE A 310 2.02 -13.52 -12.28
N CYS A 311 2.61 -12.75 -11.37
CA CYS A 311 3.59 -13.23 -10.40
C CYS A 311 2.98 -14.08 -9.29
N TYR A 312 1.73 -13.75 -8.91
CA TYR A 312 0.99 -14.38 -7.84
C TYR A 312 -0.39 -14.83 -8.33
N PRO A 313 -0.43 -15.89 -9.17
CA PRO A 313 -1.68 -16.38 -9.72
C PRO A 313 -2.62 -16.86 -8.61
N GLY A 314 -3.91 -16.63 -8.80
CA GLY A 314 -4.95 -17.01 -7.84
C GLY A 314 -5.10 -16.07 -6.64
N GLY A 315 -4.37 -14.96 -6.60
CA GLY A 315 -4.65 -13.84 -5.69
C GLY A 315 -5.98 -13.13 -6.02
N CYS A 316 -6.33 -12.15 -5.20
CA CYS A 316 -7.57 -11.41 -5.35
C CYS A 316 -7.48 -10.01 -4.77
N TRP A 317 -8.21 -9.08 -5.38
CA TRP A 317 -8.44 -7.76 -4.84
C TRP A 317 -9.43 -7.82 -3.67
N THR A 318 -9.15 -7.07 -2.61
CA THR A 318 -10.13 -6.79 -1.56
C THR A 318 -11.26 -5.90 -2.09
N ASP A 319 -12.29 -5.72 -1.26
CA ASP A 319 -13.23 -4.63 -1.47
C ASP A 319 -12.50 -3.28 -1.31
N TRP A 320 -13.13 -2.20 -1.78
CA TRP A 320 -12.62 -0.85 -1.56
C TRP A 320 -12.87 -0.41 -0.12
N PHE A 321 -11.86 0.24 0.47
CA PHE A 321 -11.89 0.85 1.79
C PHE A 321 -11.73 2.35 1.66
N ASN A 322 -12.63 3.08 2.30
CA ASN A 322 -12.55 4.51 2.52
C ASN A 322 -12.88 4.70 3.99
N ARG A 323 -11.88 5.02 4.78
CA ARG A 323 -11.98 5.21 6.22
C ARG A 323 -11.91 6.68 6.56
N ASP A 324 -11.00 7.41 5.93
CA ASP A 324 -10.67 8.77 6.32
C ASP A 324 -11.31 9.75 5.35
N LEU A 325 -11.93 10.79 5.88
CA LEU A 325 -12.43 11.89 5.06
C LEU A 325 -11.31 12.92 4.97
N PRO A 326 -11.17 13.67 3.85
CA PRO A 326 -10.07 14.60 3.60
C PRO A 326 -10.01 15.84 4.52
N SER A 327 -10.74 15.83 5.64
CA SER A 327 -10.81 16.92 6.61
C SER A 327 -9.55 17.02 7.47
N GLY A 328 -9.15 18.24 7.83
CA GLY A 328 -8.00 18.48 8.69
C GLY A 328 -6.67 18.41 7.93
N THR A 329 -5.86 17.36 8.16
CA THR A 329 -4.46 17.27 7.71
C THR A 329 -4.27 16.61 6.34
N GLY A 330 -5.28 15.95 5.80
CA GLY A 330 -5.19 15.22 4.54
C GLY A 330 -6.18 14.07 4.49
N ASP A 331 -5.91 13.10 3.62
CA ASP A 331 -6.64 11.84 3.53
C ASP A 331 -5.68 10.65 3.73
N TRP A 332 -5.99 9.81 4.73
CA TRP A 332 -5.10 8.81 5.30
C TRP A 332 -5.72 7.41 5.32
N GLU A 333 -5.57 6.69 4.20
CA GLU A 333 -6.01 5.31 4.04
C GLU A 333 -4.92 4.30 4.42
N LEU A 334 -4.50 4.37 5.68
CA LEU A 334 -3.41 3.54 6.23
C LEU A 334 -3.83 2.09 6.42
N LEU A 335 -2.99 1.15 5.94
CA LEU A 335 -3.26 -0.29 6.03
C LEU A 335 -3.46 -0.75 7.48
N ALA A 336 -2.66 -0.24 8.42
CA ALA A 336 -2.78 -0.61 9.83
C ALA A 336 -4.18 -0.31 10.39
N ASN A 337 -4.70 0.87 10.05
CA ASN A 337 -6.04 1.30 10.49
C ASN A 337 -7.13 0.50 9.79
N ILE A 338 -6.98 0.24 8.49
CA ILE A 338 -7.91 -0.58 7.71
C ILE A 338 -7.98 -2.00 8.28
N LYS A 339 -6.85 -2.63 8.63
CA LYS A 339 -6.84 -3.96 9.26
C LYS A 339 -7.53 -3.98 10.62
N GLN A 340 -7.34 -2.93 11.41
CA GLN A 340 -7.97 -2.82 12.73
C GLN A 340 -9.49 -2.67 12.60
N LEU A 341 -9.97 -1.89 11.64
CA LEU A 341 -11.40 -1.64 11.45
C LEU A 341 -12.10 -2.77 10.71
N PHE A 342 -11.45 -3.34 9.70
CA PHE A 342 -11.98 -4.39 8.82
C PHE A 342 -11.27 -5.73 9.07
N VAL A 343 -11.38 -6.23 10.30
CA VAL A 343 -10.70 -7.46 10.75
C VAL A 343 -11.00 -8.64 9.82
N GLY A 344 -9.94 -9.26 9.31
CA GLY A 344 -10.02 -10.41 8.40
C GLY A 344 -10.54 -10.10 7.00
N LYS A 345 -10.65 -8.82 6.62
CA LYS A 345 -11.04 -8.39 5.27
C LYS A 345 -9.85 -8.05 4.38
N VAL A 346 -8.67 -7.87 4.96
CA VAL A 346 -7.41 -7.66 4.27
C VAL A 346 -6.40 -8.67 4.80
N CYS A 347 -5.54 -9.17 3.92
CA CYS A 347 -4.45 -10.08 4.29
C CYS A 347 -3.37 -9.38 5.12
N ASP A 348 -2.58 -10.16 5.85
CA ASP A 348 -1.50 -9.64 6.70
C ASP A 348 -0.36 -9.00 5.89
N VAL A 349 -0.12 -9.49 4.67
CA VAL A 349 0.89 -8.91 3.77
C VAL A 349 0.27 -8.75 2.40
N PRO A 350 -0.32 -7.57 2.10
CA PRO A 350 -0.73 -7.23 0.75
C PRO A 350 0.44 -7.19 -0.22
N LEU A 351 0.19 -7.60 -1.46
CA LEU A 351 1.19 -7.62 -2.53
C LEU A 351 1.14 -6.36 -3.39
N GLN A 352 -0.04 -5.73 -3.50
CA GLN A 352 -0.25 -4.50 -4.25
C GLN A 352 -1.36 -3.66 -3.59
N ILE A 353 -1.33 -2.35 -3.85
CA ILE A 353 -2.39 -1.42 -3.51
C ILE A 353 -2.88 -0.75 -4.79
N GLU A 354 -4.17 -0.50 -4.86
CA GLU A 354 -4.77 0.36 -5.86
C GLU A 354 -5.52 1.47 -5.15
N VAL A 355 -5.45 2.67 -5.74
CA VAL A 355 -6.02 3.88 -5.16
C VAL A 355 -6.79 4.63 -6.24
N GLN A 356 -7.95 5.13 -5.87
CA GLN A 356 -8.74 6.04 -6.68
C GLN A 356 -9.50 6.99 -5.78
N THR A 357 -10.06 8.05 -6.34
CA THR A 357 -10.99 8.91 -5.60
C THR A 357 -12.23 8.11 -5.16
N ALA A 358 -12.91 8.52 -4.09
CA ALA A 358 -14.13 7.88 -3.63
C ALA A 358 -15.22 7.82 -4.74
N ALA A 359 -15.21 8.81 -5.64
CA ALA A 359 -16.06 8.89 -6.83
C ALA A 359 -15.69 7.89 -7.95
N GLY A 360 -14.55 7.20 -7.86
CA GLY A 360 -14.09 6.22 -8.85
C GLY A 360 -13.23 6.78 -9.99
N SER A 361 -12.83 8.05 -9.91
CA SER A 361 -11.86 8.65 -10.82
C SER A 361 -10.42 8.33 -10.39
N GLY A 362 -9.48 8.25 -11.33
CA GLY A 362 -8.05 8.03 -11.03
C GLY A 362 -7.40 9.13 -10.18
N LEU A 363 -6.08 9.03 -9.97
CA LEU A 363 -5.28 9.94 -9.13
C LEU A 363 -5.05 11.32 -9.79
N ILE A 364 -6.12 12.10 -9.97
CA ILE A 364 -6.06 13.39 -10.67
C ILE A 364 -6.04 14.53 -9.65
N GLY A 365 -5.06 15.42 -9.76
CA GLY A 365 -5.13 16.76 -9.18
C GLY A 365 -4.51 16.99 -7.80
N ASN A 366 -4.09 15.93 -7.09
CA ASN A 366 -3.32 16.04 -5.84
C ASN A 366 -1.90 15.48 -5.97
N LEU A 367 -0.97 16.07 -5.22
CA LEU A 367 0.36 15.51 -4.98
C LEU A 367 0.22 14.39 -3.95
N ILE A 368 0.52 13.16 -4.35
CA ILE A 368 0.38 12.01 -3.46
C ILE A 368 1.65 11.81 -2.64
N SER A 369 1.49 11.73 -1.32
CA SER A 369 2.60 11.65 -0.37
C SER A 369 3.20 10.24 -0.32
N SER A 370 2.33 9.22 -0.33
CA SER A 370 2.72 7.81 -0.31
C SER A 370 1.61 6.91 -0.85
N ILE A 371 2.00 5.90 -1.64
CA ILE A 371 1.13 4.79 -2.06
C ILE A 371 1.93 3.50 -1.91
N SER A 372 1.56 2.64 -0.97
CA SER A 372 2.26 1.36 -0.79
C SER A 372 1.35 0.27 -0.20
N PRO A 373 1.52 -0.99 -0.63
CA PRO A 373 0.80 -2.12 -0.05
C PRO A 373 1.18 -2.40 1.41
N VAL A 374 2.24 -1.79 1.93
CA VAL A 374 2.69 -1.96 3.31
C VAL A 374 2.12 -0.89 4.23
N THR A 375 2.10 0.36 3.77
CA THR A 375 1.64 1.50 4.58
C THR A 375 0.18 1.87 4.33
N GLY A 376 -0.32 1.65 3.12
CA GLY A 376 -1.57 2.21 2.64
C GLY A 376 -1.34 3.43 1.75
N PHE A 377 -2.29 4.36 1.75
CA PHE A 377 -2.25 5.60 0.97
C PHE A 377 -2.23 6.81 1.90
N VAL A 378 -1.49 7.84 1.48
CA VAL A 378 -1.39 9.12 2.18
C VAL A 378 -1.42 10.26 1.17
N CYS A 379 -2.39 11.15 1.37
CA CYS A 379 -2.38 12.49 0.81
C CYS A 379 -2.34 13.51 1.96
N VAL A 380 -1.45 14.50 1.89
CA VAL A 380 -1.30 15.54 2.92
C VAL A 380 -1.70 16.90 2.37
N ASN A 381 -2.58 17.61 3.07
CA ASN A 381 -3.11 18.91 2.64
C ASN A 381 -2.01 19.97 2.48
N THR A 382 -1.03 20.01 3.38
CA THR A 382 0.09 20.98 3.33
C THR A 382 1.09 20.73 2.21
N GLU A 383 1.09 19.53 1.61
CA GLU A 383 1.94 19.20 0.46
C GLU A 383 1.28 19.59 -0.87
N GLN A 384 0.01 20.03 -0.86
CA GLN A 384 -0.71 20.37 -2.08
C GLN A 384 -0.38 21.78 -2.58
N LEU A 385 -0.28 21.92 -3.90
CA LEU A 385 0.01 23.20 -4.54
C LEU A 385 -1.21 24.14 -4.53
N LEU A 386 -0.95 25.45 -4.49
CA LEU A 386 -1.94 26.50 -4.70
C LEU A 386 -3.11 26.50 -3.69
N GLY A 387 -2.87 26.10 -2.44
CA GLY A 387 -3.91 26.06 -1.41
C GLY A 387 -5.00 25.00 -1.65
N LYS A 388 -4.74 24.04 -2.55
CA LYS A 388 -5.60 22.87 -2.72
C LYS A 388 -5.54 21.99 -1.46
N VAL A 389 -6.55 21.15 -1.30
CA VAL A 389 -6.59 20.08 -0.30
C VAL A 389 -6.72 18.74 -1.00
N CYS A 390 -6.42 17.68 -0.28
CA CYS A 390 -6.66 16.31 -0.73
C CYS A 390 -8.13 16.12 -1.07
N VAL A 391 -8.39 15.45 -2.19
CA VAL A 391 -9.71 14.87 -2.44
C VAL A 391 -9.88 13.60 -1.61
N ASP A 392 -11.11 13.13 -1.52
CA ASP A 392 -11.45 11.89 -0.83
C ASP A 392 -11.02 10.68 -1.67
N TYR A 393 -10.15 9.82 -1.14
CA TYR A 393 -9.66 8.62 -1.80
C TYR A 393 -10.18 7.35 -1.13
N ARG A 394 -10.05 6.25 -1.85
CA ARG A 394 -10.32 4.92 -1.38
C ARG A 394 -9.26 3.98 -1.91
N VAL A 395 -8.95 2.96 -1.11
CA VAL A 395 -7.90 1.99 -1.41
C VAL A 395 -8.46 0.58 -1.48
N ARG A 396 -7.83 -0.27 -2.28
CA ARG A 396 -7.99 -1.72 -2.17
C ARG A 396 -6.64 -2.39 -2.30
N PHE A 397 -6.56 -3.62 -1.80
CA PHE A 397 -5.31 -4.35 -1.70
C PHE A 397 -5.40 -5.66 -2.50
N TYR A 398 -4.33 -6.02 -3.19
CA TYR A 398 -4.21 -7.34 -3.80
C TYR A 398 -3.59 -8.31 -2.80
N CYS A 399 -4.29 -9.40 -2.53
CA CYS A 399 -3.91 -10.39 -1.53
C CYS A 399 -3.48 -11.72 -2.15
N PRO A 400 -2.59 -12.48 -1.49
CA PRO A 400 -2.15 -13.79 -1.95
C PRO A 400 -3.28 -14.81 -2.04
N ALA A 401 -3.07 -15.85 -2.86
CA ALA A 401 -4.07 -16.88 -3.14
C ALA A 401 -4.61 -17.60 -1.89
N LEU A 402 -3.78 -17.81 -0.86
CA LEU A 402 -4.20 -18.47 0.38
C LEU A 402 -5.31 -17.69 1.09
N PHE A 403 -5.13 -16.38 1.25
CA PHE A 403 -6.15 -15.51 1.84
C PHE A 403 -7.47 -15.55 1.05
N CYS A 404 -7.36 -15.53 -0.28
CA CYS A 404 -8.51 -15.54 -1.18
C CYS A 404 -9.29 -16.85 -1.10
N LYS A 405 -8.58 -17.99 -1.07
CA LYS A 405 -9.19 -19.32 -0.90
C LYS A 405 -9.95 -19.40 0.42
N GLU A 406 -9.33 -19.02 1.53
CA GLU A 406 -9.98 -19.01 2.83
C GLU A 406 -11.25 -18.13 2.85
N ARG A 407 -11.20 -16.96 2.21
CA ARG A 407 -12.36 -16.07 2.10
C ARG A 407 -13.51 -16.77 1.34
N THR A 408 -13.21 -17.43 0.23
CA THR A 408 -14.21 -18.17 -0.55
C THR A 408 -14.79 -19.37 0.20
N ASP A 409 -13.96 -20.10 0.95
CA ASP A 409 -14.41 -21.26 1.72
C ASP A 409 -15.32 -20.86 2.87
N ARG A 410 -14.99 -19.77 3.59
CA ARG A 410 -15.85 -19.19 4.63
C ARG A 410 -17.21 -18.73 4.07
N VAL A 411 -17.25 -18.21 2.84
CA VAL A 411 -18.52 -17.83 2.18
C VAL A 411 -19.34 -19.07 1.87
N ARG A 412 -18.74 -20.10 1.24
CA ARG A 412 -19.41 -21.37 0.93
C ARG A 412 -19.94 -22.06 2.18
N GLU A 413 -19.19 -22.04 3.28
CA GLU A 413 -19.62 -22.62 4.55
C GLU A 413 -20.84 -21.89 5.12
N ARG A 414 -20.85 -20.55 5.11
CA ARG A 414 -21.99 -19.74 5.56
C ARG A 414 -23.23 -19.98 4.70
N GLU A 415 -23.08 -20.11 3.38
CA GLU A 415 -24.19 -20.43 2.48
C GLU A 415 -24.73 -21.84 2.74
N SER A 416 -23.84 -22.82 2.93
CA SER A 416 -24.20 -24.19 3.29
C SER A 416 -24.95 -24.25 4.63
N GLU A 417 -24.53 -23.46 5.62
CA GLU A 417 -25.23 -23.38 6.91
C GLU A 417 -26.62 -22.73 6.78
N LYS A 418 -26.77 -21.70 5.95
CA LYS A 418 -28.06 -21.08 5.64
C LYS A 418 -29.02 -22.10 5.01
N GLU A 419 -28.56 -22.91 4.06
CA GLU A 419 -29.39 -23.95 3.45
C GLU A 419 -29.77 -25.05 4.46
N ARG A 420 -28.82 -25.52 5.29
CA ARG A 420 -29.13 -26.46 6.39
C ARG A 420 -30.18 -25.90 7.36
N LYS A 421 -30.13 -24.61 7.68
CA LYS A 421 -31.14 -23.94 8.53
C LYS A 421 -32.50 -23.87 7.85
N LYS A 422 -32.55 -23.57 6.54
CA LYS A 422 -33.80 -23.59 5.75
C LYS A 422 -34.41 -24.99 5.69
N GLU A 423 -33.60 -26.02 5.50
CA GLU A 423 -34.05 -27.42 5.47
C GLU A 423 -34.64 -27.84 6.83
N ARG A 424 -33.94 -27.58 7.94
CA ARG A 424 -34.46 -27.84 9.29
C ARG A 424 -35.79 -27.12 9.56
N LYS A 425 -35.97 -25.91 9.04
CA LYS A 425 -37.26 -25.19 9.14
C LYS A 425 -38.36 -25.90 8.35
N ARG A 426 -38.10 -26.31 7.10
CA ARG A 426 -39.04 -27.06 6.26
C ARG A 426 -39.44 -28.39 6.90
N GLU A 427 -38.50 -29.10 7.54
CA GLU A 427 -38.78 -30.35 8.26
C GLU A 427 -39.69 -30.13 9.47
N ARG A 428 -39.45 -29.08 10.26
CA ARG A 428 -40.32 -28.71 11.40
C ARG A 428 -41.73 -28.38 10.95
N GLU A 429 -41.88 -27.65 9.85
CA GLU A 429 -43.19 -27.33 9.27
C GLU A 429 -43.91 -28.59 8.79
N ARG A 430 -43.21 -29.49 8.07
CA ARG A 430 -43.76 -30.80 7.66
C ARG A 430 -44.20 -31.64 8.86
N GLY A 431 -43.36 -31.77 9.89
CA GLY A 431 -43.69 -32.50 11.11
C GLY A 431 -44.86 -31.87 11.89
N GLY A 432 -44.98 -30.54 11.88
CA GLY A 432 -46.14 -29.83 12.42
C GLY A 432 -47.44 -30.15 11.67
N VAL A 433 -47.40 -30.16 10.34
CA VAL A 433 -48.53 -30.56 9.49
C VAL A 433 -48.93 -32.01 9.75
N GLU A 434 -47.96 -32.91 9.89
CA GLU A 434 -48.20 -34.33 10.14
C GLU A 434 -48.81 -34.60 11.52
N LYS A 435 -48.27 -33.97 12.57
CA LYS A 435 -48.88 -33.97 13.92
C LYS A 435 -50.29 -33.39 13.92
N GLY A 436 -50.54 -32.34 13.12
CA GLY A 436 -51.87 -31.76 12.93
C GLY A 436 -52.85 -32.76 12.28
N LYS A 437 -52.40 -33.47 11.24
CA LYS A 437 -53.19 -34.55 10.60
C LYS A 437 -53.49 -35.68 11.59
N GLN A 438 -52.52 -36.08 12.41
CA GLN A 438 -52.70 -37.11 13.43
C GLN A 438 -53.75 -36.70 14.48
N ARG A 439 -53.63 -35.49 15.07
CA ARG A 439 -54.63 -34.97 16.02
C ARG A 439 -56.04 -34.93 15.44
N LYS A 440 -56.18 -34.58 14.15
CA LYS A 440 -57.47 -34.58 13.45
C LYS A 440 -58.05 -36.00 13.28
N ARG A 441 -57.20 -37.00 13.03
CA ARG A 441 -57.61 -38.42 12.99
C ARG A 441 -58.04 -38.92 14.37
N GLU A 442 -57.27 -38.63 15.41
CA GLU A 442 -57.59 -39.00 16.80
C GLU A 442 -58.91 -38.37 17.27
N ARG A 443 -59.14 -37.09 16.96
CA ARG A 443 -60.42 -36.41 17.25
C ARG A 443 -61.59 -37.08 16.53
N LYS A 444 -61.46 -37.36 15.23
CA LYS A 444 -62.49 -38.09 14.48
C LYS A 444 -62.76 -39.49 15.05
N ALA A 445 -61.73 -40.17 15.55
CA ALA A 445 -61.88 -41.48 16.17
C ALA A 445 -62.64 -41.39 17.50
N ARG A 446 -62.35 -40.37 18.33
CA ARG A 446 -63.11 -40.07 19.55
C ARG A 446 -64.57 -39.77 19.25
N GLU A 447 -64.85 -38.85 18.32
CA GLU A 447 -66.22 -38.50 17.90
C GLU A 447 -66.98 -39.74 17.39
N ARG A 448 -66.32 -40.64 16.64
CA ARG A 448 -66.91 -41.93 16.24
C ARG A 448 -67.17 -42.86 17.41
N GLY A 449 -66.23 -42.95 18.36
CA GLY A 449 -66.37 -43.76 19.57
C GLY A 449 -67.54 -43.30 20.45
N GLU A 450 -67.67 -41.99 20.65
CA GLU A 450 -68.80 -41.38 21.35
C GLU A 450 -70.13 -41.68 20.65
N CYS A 451 -70.18 -41.57 19.32
CA CYS A 451 -71.38 -41.92 18.53
C CYS A 451 -71.74 -43.41 18.65
N GLU A 452 -70.77 -44.32 18.60
CA GLU A 452 -71.00 -45.76 18.78
C GLU A 452 -71.42 -46.10 20.22
N GLN A 453 -70.86 -45.42 21.22
CA GLN A 453 -71.30 -45.56 22.61
C GLN A 453 -72.75 -45.09 22.79
N GLU A 454 -73.12 -43.94 22.22
CA GLU A 454 -74.49 -43.43 22.26
C GLU A 454 -75.46 -44.40 21.58
N LYS A 455 -75.08 -44.99 20.43
CA LYS A 455 -75.88 -46.05 19.77
C LYS A 455 -76.03 -47.28 20.66
N ARG A 456 -74.96 -47.70 21.35
CA ARG A 456 -74.99 -48.85 22.26
C ARG A 456 -75.91 -48.59 23.46
N GLU A 457 -75.81 -47.42 24.08
CA GLU A 457 -76.70 -47.02 25.17
C GLU A 457 -78.17 -46.95 24.73
N LYS A 458 -78.45 -46.45 23.52
CA LYS A 458 -79.80 -46.48 22.94
C LYS A 458 -80.31 -47.91 22.72
N ARG A 459 -79.46 -48.82 22.24
CA ARG A 459 -79.80 -50.25 22.09
C ARG A 459 -80.06 -50.91 23.44
N GLU A 460 -79.24 -50.64 24.44
CA GLU A 460 -79.41 -51.17 25.80
C GLU A 460 -80.66 -50.63 26.51
N ARG A 461 -81.00 -49.35 26.31
CA ARG A 461 -82.30 -48.81 26.75
C ARG A 461 -83.46 -49.53 26.05
N GLY A 462 -83.37 -49.72 24.73
CA GLY A 462 -84.38 -50.45 23.95
C GLY A 462 -84.55 -51.91 24.38
N THR A 463 -83.46 -52.62 24.73
CA THR A 463 -83.54 -54.00 25.24
C THR A 463 -84.10 -54.06 26.67
N LYS A 464 -83.72 -53.13 27.56
CA LYS A 464 -84.31 -53.00 28.90
C LYS A 464 -85.81 -52.72 28.82
N ASP A 465 -86.25 -51.84 27.92
CA ASP A 465 -87.68 -51.57 27.71
C ASP A 465 -88.40 -52.81 27.18
N ARG A 466 -87.84 -53.51 26.17
CA ARG A 466 -88.40 -54.80 25.71
C ARG A 466 -88.45 -55.86 26.81
N GLY A 467 -87.46 -55.89 27.70
CA GLY A 467 -87.43 -56.75 28.89
C GLY A 467 -88.59 -56.45 29.84
N LYS A 468 -88.79 -55.18 30.22
CA LYS A 468 -89.94 -54.73 31.02
C LYS A 468 -91.28 -55.08 30.38
N TRP A 469 -91.41 -54.91 29.06
CA TRP A 469 -92.61 -55.31 28.32
C TRP A 469 -92.86 -56.82 28.37
N ARG A 470 -91.81 -57.64 28.21
CA ARG A 470 -91.91 -59.11 28.33
C ARG A 470 -92.26 -59.56 29.74
N GLU A 471 -91.70 -58.93 30.76
CA GLU A 471 -91.97 -59.23 32.17
C GLU A 471 -93.41 -58.87 32.55
N ARG A 472 -93.90 -57.68 32.18
CA ARG A 472 -95.33 -57.34 32.28
C ARG A 472 -96.23 -58.34 31.54
N GLY A 473 -95.77 -58.84 30.39
CA GLY A 473 -96.45 -59.90 29.64
C GLY A 473 -96.50 -61.24 30.38
N ARG A 474 -95.39 -61.65 31.02
CA ARG A 474 -95.30 -62.85 31.85
C ARG A 474 -96.16 -62.72 33.12
N GLU A 475 -96.17 -61.57 33.77
CA GLU A 475 -97.00 -61.33 34.93
C GLU A 475 -98.49 -61.33 34.56
N ARG A 476 -98.88 -60.75 33.42
CA ARG A 476 -100.24 -60.92 32.87
C ARG A 476 -100.60 -62.39 32.61
N LYS A 477 -99.67 -63.20 32.11
CA LYS A 477 -99.89 -64.64 31.91
C LYS A 477 -100.00 -65.40 33.24
N ARG A 478 -99.19 -65.06 34.24
CA ARG A 478 -99.22 -65.66 35.59
C ARG A 478 -100.53 -65.33 36.33
N ARG A 479 -101.00 -64.08 36.25
CA ARG A 479 -102.33 -63.70 36.76
C ARG A 479 -103.47 -64.42 36.03
N LYS A 480 -103.29 -64.77 34.75
CA LYS A 480 -104.25 -65.61 33.99
C LYS A 480 -104.19 -67.09 34.38
N SER A 481 -103.02 -67.66 34.69
CA SER A 481 -102.90 -69.05 35.14
C SER A 481 -103.40 -69.23 36.57
N GLU A 482 -103.12 -68.29 37.49
CA GLU A 482 -103.67 -68.31 38.85
C GLU A 482 -105.21 -68.17 38.86
N ARG A 483 -105.78 -67.43 37.89
CA ARG A 483 -107.25 -67.42 37.66
C ARG A 483 -107.79 -68.74 37.11
N LYS A 484 -107.02 -69.48 36.32
CA LYS A 484 -107.42 -70.81 35.80
C LYS A 484 -107.31 -71.90 36.87
N GLU A 485 -106.30 -71.83 37.73
CA GLU A 485 -106.08 -72.81 38.81
C GLU A 485 -107.13 -72.66 39.92
N LYS A 486 -107.52 -71.42 40.25
CA LYS A 486 -108.70 -71.15 41.11
C LYS A 486 -110.05 -71.48 40.43
N GLY A 487 -110.06 -71.70 39.12
CA GLY A 487 -111.24 -72.17 38.38
C GLY A 487 -111.31 -73.70 38.20
N GLY A 488 -110.18 -74.40 38.26
CA GLY A 488 -110.05 -75.85 38.04
C GLY A 488 -110.47 -76.72 39.22
N LEU A 489 -110.29 -76.24 40.45
CA LEU A 489 -110.73 -76.94 41.67
C LEU A 489 -112.24 -76.88 41.95
N LYS A 490 -113.05 -76.42 40.98
CA LYS A 490 -114.53 -76.38 41.07
C LYS A 490 -115.24 -77.27 40.04
N ARG A 491 -114.53 -78.08 39.25
CA ARG A 491 -115.14 -78.99 38.26
C ARG A 491 -114.52 -80.39 38.33
N GLU A 492 -114.69 -81.05 39.47
CA GLU A 492 -114.69 -82.52 39.56
C GLU A 492 -115.58 -82.98 40.73
N LYS A 493 -116.81 -82.43 40.74
CA LYS A 493 -118.00 -83.08 41.26
C LYS A 493 -118.88 -83.36 40.04
N GLY A 494 -119.00 -84.64 39.68
CA GLY A 494 -119.70 -85.14 38.48
C GLY A 494 -118.72 -85.28 37.31
N ARG A 495 -118.44 -86.47 36.79
CA ARG A 495 -119.23 -87.70 36.77
C ARG A 495 -118.29 -88.88 36.58
#